data_AF-A0A4Y9QFC4-F1
#
_entry.id   AF-A0A4Y9QFC4-F1
#
_cell.length_a   1.000
_cell.length_b   1.000
_cell.length_c   1.000
_cell.angle_alpha   90.00
_cell.angle_beta   90.00
_cell.angle_gamma   90.00
#
_symmetry.space_group_name_H-M   'P 1'
#
loop_
_entity.id
_entity.type
_entity.pdbx_description
1 polymer ?
#
loop_
_entity_poly.entity_id
_entity_poly.type
_entity_poly.pdbx_seq_one_letter_code
_entity_poly.pdbx_strand_id
1 'polypeptide(L)' 'MPTPLRRLADNLIEGGVDRFVTDRRKDGKSWRAIALDLRDTSNGQLDITPETVRGWYREATTGAVA' A
#
# COMPACT_ATOMS: atom_id res chain seq x y z
N MET A 1 10.18 -8.09 -5.84
CA MET A 1 9.43 -7.59 -7.02
C MET A 1 8.03 -7.19 -6.56
N PRO A 2 7.40 -6.12 -7.11
CA PRO A 2 6.06 -5.74 -6.71
C PRO A 2 5.05 -6.83 -7.10
N THR A 3 4.19 -7.21 -6.17
CA THR A 3 3.10 -8.17 -6.40
C THR A 3 2.11 -7.63 -7.44
N PRO A 4 1.36 -8.48 -8.16
CA PRO A 4 0.35 -8.03 -9.13
C PRO A 4 -0.65 -7.04 -8.52
N LEU A 5 -1.05 -7.25 -7.27
CA LEU A 5 -1.97 -6.39 -6.54
C LEU A 5 -1.36 -5.02 -6.21
N ARG A 6 -0.06 -4.96 -5.88
CA ARG A 6 0.65 -3.68 -5.71
C ARG A 6 0.76 -2.92 -7.03
N ARG A 7 1.02 -3.60 -8.15
CA ARG A 7 1.04 -2.97 -9.47
C ARG A 7 -0.34 -2.42 -9.85
N LEU A 8 -1.41 -3.15 -9.55
CA LEU A 8 -2.77 -2.67 -9.76
C LEU A 8 -3.04 -1.41 -8.93
N ALA A 9 -2.69 -1.43 -7.63
CA ALA A 9 -2.82 -0.26 -6.78
C ALA A 9 -2.05 0.96 -7.31
N ASP A 10 -0.86 0.76 -7.86
CA ASP A 10 -0.06 1.84 -8.44
C ASP A 10 -0.71 2.49 -9.68
N ASN A 11 -1.48 1.72 -10.45
CA ASN A 11 -2.22 2.24 -11.61
C ASN A 11 -3.55 2.92 -11.22
N LEU A 12 -4.16 2.51 -10.11
CA LEU A 12 -5.46 3.03 -9.66
C LEU A 12 -5.34 4.27 -8.79
N ILE A 13 -4.22 4.44 -8.11
CA ILE A 13 -4.01 5.53 -7.15
C ILE A 13 -3.22 6.65 -7.83
N GLU A 14 -3.83 7.83 -7.93
CA GLU A 14 -3.15 9.01 -8.48
C GLU A 14 -1.89 9.35 -7.66
N GLY A 15 -0.77 9.53 -8.36
CA GLY A 15 0.53 9.79 -7.74
C GLY A 15 1.22 8.54 -7.16
N GLY A 16 0.65 7.34 -7.37
CA GLY A 16 1.24 6.06 -7.04
C GLY A 16 1.01 5.59 -5.60
N VAL A 17 1.06 4.27 -5.41
CA VAL A 17 0.72 3.64 -4.11
C VAL A 17 1.76 3.96 -3.04
N ASP A 18 3.04 4.06 -3.42
CA ASP A 18 4.14 4.37 -2.49
C ASP A 18 4.02 5.77 -1.87
N ARG A 19 3.70 6.77 -2.68
CA ARG A 19 3.48 8.13 -2.19
C ARG A 19 2.27 8.17 -1.26
N PHE A 20 1.15 7.60 -1.71
CA PHE A 20 -0.09 7.54 -0.95
C PHE A 20 0.09 6.94 0.45
N VAL A 21 0.78 5.79 0.52
CA VAL A 21 1.05 5.10 1.79
C VAL A 21 2.03 5.91 2.64
N THR A 22 3.10 6.43 2.05
CA THR A 22 4.12 7.21 2.78
C THR A 22 3.53 8.45 3.43
N ASP A 23 2.72 9.24 2.72
CA ASP A 23 2.05 10.42 3.26
C ASP A 23 1.14 10.07 4.45
N ARG A 24 0.34 9.01 4.33
CA ARG A 24 -0.55 8.55 5.41
C ARG A 24 0.21 7.98 6.60
N ARG A 25 1.33 7.31 6.38
CA ARG A 25 2.20 6.83 7.47
C ARG A 25 2.85 8.00 8.22
N LYS A 26 3.25 9.06 7.51
CA LYS A 26 3.77 10.30 8.14
C LYS A 26 2.71 11.01 8.98
N ASP A 27 1.45 10.98 8.54
CA ASP A 27 0.28 11.46 9.29
C ASP A 27 -0.08 10.56 10.50
N GLY A 28 0.67 9.47 10.73
CA GLY A 28 0.45 8.57 11.85
C GLY A 28 -0.69 7.56 11.63
N LYS A 29 -1.27 7.48 10.42
CA LYS A 29 -2.34 6.51 10.14
C LYS A 29 -1.86 5.06 10.31
N SER A 30 -2.74 4.25 10.89
CA SER A 30 -2.52 2.81 11.02
C SER A 30 -2.62 2.11 9.66
N TRP A 31 -2.02 0.93 9.52
CA TRP A 31 -2.14 0.11 8.31
C TRP A 31 -3.60 -0.24 7.98
N ARG A 32 -4.44 -0.37 9.01
CA ARG A 32 -5.88 -0.60 8.84
C ARG A 32 -6.58 0.59 8.19
N ALA A 33 -6.30 1.79 8.66
CA ALA A 33 -6.84 3.01 8.06
C ALA A 33 -6.35 3.20 6.62
N ILE A 34 -5.08 2.90 6.34
CA ILE A 34 -4.51 3.01 4.99
C ILE A 34 -5.16 2.01 4.02
N ALA A 35 -5.40 0.77 4.44
CA ALA A 35 -6.08 -0.23 3.60
C ALA A 35 -7.52 0.20 3.28
N LEU A 36 -8.22 0.79 4.25
CA LEU A 36 -9.55 1.37 4.03
C LEU A 36 -9.50 2.55 3.05
N ASP A 37 -8.57 3.49 3.25
CA ASP A 37 -8.40 4.64 2.35
C ASP A 37 -8.06 4.18 0.91
N LEU A 38 -7.23 3.15 0.74
CA LEU A 38 -6.90 2.59 -0.58
C LEU A 38 -8.13 1.95 -1.25
N ARG A 39 -8.93 1.20 -0.47
CA ARG A 39 -10.17 0.62 -0.98
C ARG A 39 -11.16 1.71 -1.38
N ASP A 40 -11.30 2.75 -0.58
CA ASP A 40 -12.17 3.90 -0.86
C ASP A 40 -11.71 4.67 -2.11
N THR A 41 -10.42 5.03 -2.16
CA THR A 41 -9.83 5.79 -3.28
C THR A 41 -9.91 5.02 -4.60
N SER A 42 -9.83 3.69 -4.55
CA SER A 42 -9.96 2.82 -5.73
C SER A 42 -11.42 2.46 -6.06
N ASN A 43 -12.42 3.12 -5.45
CA ASN A 43 -13.84 2.79 -5.61
C ASN A 43 -14.17 1.31 -5.37
N GLY A 44 -13.47 0.69 -4.42
CA GLY A 44 -13.64 -0.73 -4.05
C GLY A 44 -12.95 -1.72 -4.99
N GLN A 45 -12.18 -1.28 -5.99
CA GLN A 45 -11.48 -2.17 -6.92
C GLN A 45 -10.30 -2.89 -6.27
N LEU A 46 -9.73 -2.33 -5.18
CA LEU A 46 -8.70 -3.00 -4.39
C LEU A 46 -9.31 -3.81 -3.25
N ASP A 47 -9.33 -5.14 -3.42
CA ASP A 47 -9.61 -6.08 -2.33
C ASP A 47 -8.31 -6.39 -1.57
N ILE A 48 -8.04 -5.61 -0.52
CA ILE A 48 -6.77 -5.67 0.23
C ILE A 48 -7.01 -5.63 1.74
N THR A 49 -6.19 -6.37 2.48
CA THR A 49 -6.17 -6.33 3.95
C THR A 49 -5.05 -5.42 4.47
N PRO A 50 -5.13 -4.99 5.75
CA PRO A 50 -4.04 -4.25 6.39
C PRO A 50 -2.71 -5.02 6.35
N GLU A 51 -2.75 -6.34 6.48
CA GLU A 51 -1.55 -7.19 6.37
C GLU A 51 -0.98 -7.22 4.95
N THR A 52 -1.83 -7.21 3.91
CA THR A 52 -1.38 -7.11 2.51
C THR A 52 -0.58 -5.83 2.30
N VAL A 53 -1.14 -4.69 2.71
CA VAL A 53 -0.47 -3.38 2.58
C VAL A 53 0.84 -3.39 3.36
N ARG A 54 0.82 -3.85 4.62
CA ARG A 54 2.05 -3.95 5.43
C ARG A 54 3.09 -4.88 4.79
N GLY A 55 2.66 -5.97 4.16
CA GLY A 55 3.53 -6.93 3.46
C GLY A 55 4.36 -6.27 2.37
N TRP A 56 3.73 -5.40 1.56
CA TRP A 56 4.41 -4.67 0.47
C TRP A 56 5.62 -3.86 0.95
N TYR A 57 5.62 -3.39 2.20
CA TYR A 57 6.68 -2.57 2.78
C TYR A 57 7.56 -3.33 3.78
N ARG A 58 7.10 -4.46 4.32
CA ARG A 58 7.92 -5.32 5.16
C ARG A 58 8.97 -6.07 4.34
N GLU A 59 8.60 -6.54 3.15
CA GLU A 59 9.54 -7.18 2.21
C GLU A 59 10.63 -6.22 1.72
N ALA A 60 10.36 -4.92 1.69
CA ALA A 60 11.35 -3.89 1.32
C ALA A 60 12.46 -3.70 2.37
N THR A 61 12.20 -4.03 3.65
CA THR A 61 13.18 -3.90 4.74
C THR A 61 13.99 -5.20 4.96
N THR A 62 13.47 -6.36 4.56
CA THR A 62 14.15 -7.67 4.73
C THR A 62 15.07 -8.04 3.56
N GLY A 63 15.20 -7.17 2.55
CA GLY A 63 16.09 -7.36 1.39
C GLY A 63 17.44 -6.64 1.45
N ALA A 64 17.90 -6.18 2.63
CA ALA A 64 19.21 -5.55 2.82
C ALA A 64 20.16 -6.45 3.63
N VAL A 65 20.39 -7.67 3.15
CA VAL A 65 21.56 -8.50 3.49
C VAL A 65 21.86 -9.45 2.34
N ALA A 66 22.76 -9.03 1.45
CA ALA A 66 23.77 -9.84 0.78
C ALA A 66 24.73 -8.89 0.04
#